data_AF-A0A0K0DN65-F1
#
_entry.id   AF-A0A0K0DN65-F1
#
_cell.length_a   1.000
_cell.length_b   1.000
_cell.length_c   1.000
_cell.angle_alpha   90.00
_cell.angle_beta   90.00
_cell.angle_gamma   90.00
#
_symmetry.space_group_name_H-M   'P 1'
#
loop_
_entity.id
_entity.type
_entity.pdbx_description
1 polymer ?
#
loop_
_entity_poly.entity_id
_entity_poly.type
_entity_poly.pdbx_seq_one_letter_code
_entity_poly.pdbx_strand_id
1 'polypeptide(L)'
;MTSVELLVTARADDHDASVSEGDVEIEKKRRKTRRRRANKNRFKPYHSLSPEEKIALDAAETARSERRTRERMANGKPMAPSNTTQFLLEDREARAGQELEVELAYEASERRRVRSISVSSEFVATSEGASSSGDSETDKEMDREFEAEFEEYTMDRISKLTKDQMTREILDKEKNAELYQENMSKMMKENQRLRKMLLDNGIVVDRSPTSQPVV
;
A
#
# COMPACT_ATOMS: atom_id res chain seq x y z
N MET A 1 -72.27 -40.83 -30.51
CA MET A 1 -73.59 -41.02 -29.88
C MET A 1 -73.74 -39.91 -28.85
N THR A 2 -74.47 -38.86 -29.25
CA THR A 2 -75.78 -38.45 -28.68
C THR A 2 -75.60 -37.69 -27.37
N SER A 3 -75.66 -36.36 -27.39
CA SER A 3 -76.87 -35.52 -27.43
C SER A 3 -77.20 -35.05 -26.00
N VAL A 4 -77.15 -33.72 -25.73
CA VAL A 4 -78.29 -32.76 -25.75
C VAL A 4 -78.72 -32.48 -24.31
N GLU A 5 -78.35 -31.33 -23.75
CA GLU A 5 -79.14 -30.08 -23.62
C GLU A 5 -79.94 -30.03 -22.30
N LEU A 6 -79.68 -29.01 -21.47
CA LEU A 6 -80.44 -27.75 -21.30
C LEU A 6 -81.68 -27.89 -20.41
N LEU A 7 -81.68 -27.13 -19.30
CA LEU A 7 -82.67 -26.08 -19.01
C LEU A 7 -82.13 -25.24 -17.83
N VAL A 8 -81.55 -24.06 -18.02
CA VAL A 8 -82.16 -22.74 -18.31
C VAL A 8 -83.09 -22.24 -17.20
N THR A 9 -82.64 -21.22 -16.47
CA THR A 9 -83.35 -19.93 -16.39
C THR A 9 -82.35 -18.80 -16.20
N ALA A 10 -82.47 -17.78 -17.05
CA ALA A 10 -81.61 -16.63 -17.20
C ALA A 10 -81.91 -15.49 -16.19
N ARG A 11 -80.92 -14.65 -15.88
CA ARG A 11 -80.91 -13.21 -16.24
C ARG A 11 -79.70 -12.42 -15.70
N ALA A 12 -79.07 -11.72 -16.65
CA ALA A 12 -78.50 -10.37 -16.64
C ALA A 12 -77.31 -9.99 -15.72
N ASP A 13 -76.17 -9.84 -16.40
CA ASP A 13 -75.30 -8.65 -16.51
C ASP A 13 -74.44 -8.17 -15.31
N ASP A 14 -73.19 -8.62 -15.36
CA ASP A 14 -71.92 -7.88 -15.42
C ASP A 14 -71.50 -6.78 -14.40
N HIS A 15 -70.22 -6.93 -14.06
CA HIS A 15 -69.23 -5.96 -13.56
C HIS A 15 -69.04 -5.75 -12.03
N ASP A 16 -68.02 -6.46 -11.55
CA ASP A 16 -66.75 -5.89 -11.07
C ASP A 16 -66.52 -5.70 -9.56
N ALA A 17 -65.26 -5.97 -9.23
CA ALA A 17 -64.50 -5.56 -8.06
C ALA A 17 -64.69 -6.30 -6.72
N SER A 18 -63.70 -7.17 -6.49
CA SER A 18 -62.83 -7.13 -5.31
C SER A 18 -63.26 -7.92 -4.08
N VAL A 19 -62.62 -9.09 -3.98
CA VAL A 19 -62.56 -9.97 -2.82
C VAL A 19 -61.87 -9.26 -1.65
N SER A 20 -62.61 -8.95 -0.60
CA SER A 20 -62.08 -8.54 0.70
C SER A 20 -62.68 -9.40 1.80
N GLU A 21 -61.76 -9.94 2.63
CA GLU A 21 -61.93 -10.42 3.99
C GLU A 21 -62.73 -11.70 4.29
N GLY A 22 -62.02 -12.62 4.94
CA GLY A 22 -62.52 -13.86 5.52
C GLY A 22 -61.43 -14.62 6.28
N ASP A 23 -60.75 -13.92 7.19
CA ASP A 23 -60.05 -14.47 8.37
C ASP A 23 -60.97 -15.52 9.05
N VAL A 24 -60.58 -16.71 9.55
CA VAL A 24 -59.66 -17.00 10.65
C VAL A 24 -59.55 -18.54 10.74
N GLU A 25 -58.35 -19.12 10.74
CA GLU A 25 -57.97 -20.09 11.79
C GLU A 25 -56.45 -20.28 11.85
N ILE A 26 -55.88 -19.49 12.76
CA ILE A 26 -54.45 -19.43 13.07
C ILE A 26 -54.09 -20.68 13.87
N GLU A 27 -53.62 -21.73 13.19
CA GLU A 27 -52.84 -22.78 13.83
C GLU A 27 -51.58 -22.14 14.43
N LYS A 28 -51.62 -21.96 15.76
CA LYS A 28 -50.51 -21.47 16.58
C LYS A 28 -49.37 -22.50 16.55
N LYS A 29 -48.62 -22.55 15.45
CA LYS A 29 -47.28 -23.14 15.39
C LYS A 29 -46.44 -22.38 16.40
N ARG A 30 -46.33 -22.92 17.61
CA ARG A 30 -45.46 -22.41 18.68
C ARG A 30 -44.07 -22.27 18.06
N ARG A 31 -43.69 -21.04 17.69
CA ARG A 31 -42.33 -20.69 17.28
C ARG A 31 -41.47 -21.20 18.43
N LYS A 32 -40.70 -22.27 18.21
CA LYS A 32 -39.64 -22.66 19.14
C LYS A 32 -38.77 -21.43 19.29
N THR A 33 -38.91 -20.73 20.41
CA THR A 33 -38.06 -19.61 20.77
C THR A 33 -36.65 -20.17 20.75
N ARG A 34 -35.87 -19.74 19.76
CA ARG A 34 -34.46 -20.09 19.62
C ARG A 34 -33.81 -19.66 20.93
N ARG A 35 -33.59 -20.61 21.85
CA ARG A 35 -32.84 -20.37 23.08
C ARG A 35 -31.55 -19.69 22.64
N ARG A 36 -31.39 -18.41 23.01
CA ARG A 36 -30.13 -17.68 22.80
C ARG A 36 -29.07 -18.56 23.45
N ARG A 37 -28.13 -19.10 22.67
CA ARG A 37 -27.03 -19.90 23.21
C ARG A 37 -26.30 -18.96 24.16
N ALA A 38 -26.43 -19.19 25.46
CA ALA A 38 -25.76 -18.38 26.47
C ALA A 38 -24.26 -18.43 26.18
N ASN A 39 -23.70 -17.27 25.80
CA ASN A 39 -22.28 -16.93 25.71
C ASN A 39 -21.31 -18.10 25.50
N LYS A 40 -21.49 -18.86 24.41
CA LYS A 40 -20.46 -19.82 23.99
C LYS A 40 -19.46 -19.07 23.12
N ASN A 41 -18.34 -18.76 23.76
CA ASN A 41 -17.16 -18.11 23.23
C ASN A 41 -17.42 -16.68 22.76
N ARG A 42 -17.22 -15.73 23.69
CA ARG A 42 -16.95 -14.34 23.31
C ARG A 42 -15.78 -14.36 22.34
N PHE A 43 -16.00 -13.81 21.15
CA PHE A 43 -14.96 -13.68 20.14
C PHE A 43 -13.74 -13.01 20.78
N LYS A 44 -12.60 -13.71 20.76
CA LYS A 44 -11.31 -13.15 21.14
C LYS A 44 -10.59 -12.72 19.84
N PRO A 45 -10.18 -11.46 19.69
CA PRO A 45 -9.42 -11.03 18.52
C PRO A 45 -8.12 -11.82 18.37
N TYR A 46 -7.75 -12.18 17.13
CA TYR A 46 -6.55 -13.00 16.84
C TYR A 46 -5.26 -12.46 17.49
N HIS A 47 -5.07 -11.14 17.55
CA HIS A 47 -3.88 -10.53 18.15
C HIS A 47 -3.75 -10.74 19.66
N SER A 48 -4.86 -11.03 20.36
CA SER A 48 -4.88 -11.24 21.81
C SER A 48 -4.61 -12.69 22.24
N LEU A 49 -4.47 -13.61 21.27
CA LEU A 49 -4.26 -15.03 21.52
C LEU A 49 -2.77 -15.36 21.57
N SER A 50 -2.40 -16.34 22.38
CA SER A 50 -1.05 -16.90 22.36
C SER A 50 -0.77 -17.61 21.03
N PRO A 51 0.50 -17.76 20.62
CA PRO A 51 0.86 -18.51 19.42
C PRO A 51 0.28 -19.94 19.41
N GLU A 52 0.31 -20.63 20.55
CA GLU A 52 -0.26 -21.97 20.71
C GLU A 52 -1.78 -21.99 20.55
N GLU A 53 -2.48 -20.99 21.10
CA GLU A 53 -3.92 -20.85 20.94
C GLU A 53 -4.33 -20.58 19.48
N LYS A 54 -3.53 -19.79 18.74
CA LYS A 54 -3.76 -19.53 17.31
C LYS A 54 -3.67 -20.82 16.50
N ILE A 55 -2.59 -21.59 16.69
CA ILE A 55 -2.37 -22.87 16.00
C ILE A 55 -3.53 -23.84 16.32
N ALA A 56 -3.95 -23.93 17.58
CA ALA A 56 -5.05 -24.79 17.99
C ALA A 56 -6.40 -24.37 17.38
N LEU A 57 -6.67 -23.06 17.27
CA LEU A 57 -7.89 -22.55 16.62
C LEU A 57 -7.91 -22.86 15.12
N ASP A 58 -6.80 -22.61 14.42
CA ASP A 58 -6.68 -22.83 12.98
C ASP A 58 -6.78 -24.33 12.65
N ALA A 59 -6.14 -25.19 13.47
CA ALA A 59 -6.27 -26.65 13.35
C ALA A 59 -7.72 -27.12 13.59
N ALA A 60 -8.38 -26.58 14.61
CA ALA A 60 -9.78 -26.90 14.90
C ALA A 60 -10.73 -26.41 13.80
N GLU A 61 -10.47 -25.26 13.19
CA GLU A 61 -11.23 -24.75 12.05
C GLU A 61 -11.03 -25.60 10.79
N THR A 62 -9.80 -26.01 10.53
CA THR A 62 -9.46 -26.91 9.42
C THR A 62 -10.19 -28.25 9.56
N ALA A 63 -10.13 -28.87 10.74
CA ALA A 63 -10.86 -30.12 11.02
C ALA A 63 -12.39 -29.97 10.86
N ARG A 64 -12.95 -28.82 11.26
CA ARG A 64 -14.38 -28.51 11.05
C ARG A 64 -14.72 -28.32 9.57
N SER A 65 -13.81 -27.74 8.79
CA SER A 65 -13.97 -27.58 7.34
C SER A 65 -13.95 -28.94 6.65
N GLU A 66 -12.93 -29.76 6.93
CA GLU A 66 -12.80 -31.12 6.37
C GLU A 66 -14.01 -31.99 6.68
N ARG A 67 -14.54 -31.93 7.91
CA ARG A 67 -15.76 -32.64 8.28
C ARG A 67 -16.94 -32.19 7.42
N ARG A 68 -17.16 -30.88 7.25
CA ARG A 68 -18.25 -30.34 6.41
C ARG A 68 -18.09 -30.75 4.95
N THR A 69 -16.85 -30.77 4.45
CA THR A 69 -16.53 -31.23 3.10
C THR A 69 -16.86 -32.72 2.94
N ARG A 70 -16.44 -33.57 3.87
CA ARG A 70 -16.73 -35.01 3.86
C ARG A 70 -18.23 -35.29 3.92
N GLU A 71 -18.97 -34.59 4.78
CA GLU A 71 -20.44 -34.70 4.86
C GLU A 71 -21.12 -34.23 3.56
N ARG A 72 -20.62 -33.18 2.90
CA ARG A 72 -21.16 -32.71 1.61
C ARG A 72 -20.92 -33.70 0.49
N MET A 73 -19.70 -34.26 0.41
CA MET A 73 -19.33 -35.30 -0.56
C MET A 73 -20.16 -36.57 -0.36
N ALA A 74 -20.35 -37.02 0.89
CA ALA A 74 -21.18 -38.18 1.21
C ALA A 74 -22.66 -37.98 0.83
N ASN A 75 -23.16 -36.75 0.90
CA ASN A 75 -24.51 -36.38 0.47
C ASN A 75 -24.62 -36.13 -1.04
N GLY A 76 -23.59 -36.43 -1.83
CA GLY A 76 -23.59 -36.31 -3.29
C GLY A 76 -23.69 -34.89 -3.84
N LYS A 77 -23.51 -33.86 -2.99
CA LYS A 77 -23.56 -32.47 -3.42
C LYS A 77 -22.23 -32.10 -4.07
N PRO A 78 -22.21 -31.63 -5.33
CA PRO A 78 -20.96 -31.28 -5.99
C PRO A 78 -20.27 -30.17 -5.18
N MET A 79 -19.00 -30.40 -4.86
CA MET A 79 -18.18 -29.36 -4.27
C MET A 79 -17.84 -28.36 -5.38
N ALA A 80 -18.06 -27.07 -5.11
CA ALA A 80 -17.53 -26.05 -6.00
C ALA A 80 -16.02 -26.31 -6.19
N PRO A 81 -15.48 -26.10 -7.40
CA PRO A 81 -14.04 -26.17 -7.62
C PRO A 81 -13.34 -25.33 -6.55
N SER A 82 -12.32 -25.89 -5.89
CA SER A 82 -11.54 -25.11 -4.95
C SER A 82 -11.03 -23.88 -5.68
N ASN A 83 -11.36 -22.69 -5.19
CA ASN A 83 -10.65 -21.49 -5.60
C ASN A 83 -9.23 -21.66 -5.07
N THR A 84 -8.36 -22.23 -5.90
CA THR A 84 -6.95 -22.31 -5.64
C THR A 84 -6.44 -20.89 -5.77
N THR A 85 -6.39 -20.18 -4.65
CA THR A 85 -5.53 -19.00 -4.54
C THR A 85 -4.06 -19.39 -4.60
N GLN A 86 -3.71 -20.60 -5.07
CA GLN A 86 -2.36 -21.07 -5.32
C GLN A 86 -1.63 -20.06 -6.19
N PHE A 87 -2.25 -19.53 -7.26
CA PHE A 87 -1.60 -18.48 -8.04
C PHE A 87 -1.38 -17.18 -7.23
N LEU A 88 -2.27 -16.82 -6.29
CA LEU A 88 -2.10 -15.64 -5.43
C LEU A 88 -1.09 -15.88 -4.30
N LEU A 89 -0.98 -17.11 -3.83
CA LEU A 89 -0.02 -17.54 -2.81
C LEU A 89 1.37 -17.67 -3.44
N GLU A 90 1.48 -18.30 -4.60
CA GLU A 90 2.68 -18.35 -5.42
C GLU A 90 3.09 -16.95 -5.86
N ASP A 91 2.16 -16.08 -6.27
CA ASP A 91 2.47 -14.68 -6.59
C ASP A 91 2.85 -13.87 -5.35
N ARG A 92 2.27 -14.16 -4.18
CA ARG A 92 2.66 -13.56 -2.90
C ARG A 92 3.99 -14.08 -2.40
N GLU A 93 4.30 -15.36 -2.55
CA GLU A 93 5.58 -15.98 -2.18
C GLU A 93 6.66 -15.61 -3.18
N ALA A 94 6.33 -15.48 -4.46
CA ALA A 94 7.21 -14.91 -5.48
C ALA A 94 7.45 -13.43 -5.18
N ARG A 95 6.42 -12.65 -4.83
CA ARG A 95 6.60 -11.26 -4.40
C ARG A 95 7.31 -11.15 -3.05
N ALA A 96 7.09 -12.03 -2.09
CA ALA A 96 7.77 -12.01 -0.80
C ALA A 96 9.22 -12.49 -0.94
N GLY A 97 9.47 -13.46 -1.81
CA GLY A 97 10.80 -13.93 -2.17
C GLY A 97 11.56 -12.88 -2.99
N GLN A 98 10.87 -12.19 -3.91
CA GLN A 98 11.39 -11.03 -4.62
C GLN A 98 11.54 -9.82 -3.71
N GLU A 99 10.65 -9.55 -2.76
CA GLU A 99 10.77 -8.47 -1.79
C GLU A 99 11.92 -8.77 -0.85
N LEU A 100 12.10 -10.01 -0.40
CA LEU A 100 13.24 -10.44 0.39
C LEU A 100 14.54 -10.42 -0.42
N GLU A 101 14.51 -10.82 -1.70
CA GLU A 101 15.65 -10.72 -2.62
C GLU A 101 15.97 -9.26 -2.96
N VAL A 102 14.96 -8.40 -3.11
CA VAL A 102 15.07 -6.95 -3.32
C VAL A 102 15.49 -6.28 -2.03
N GLU A 103 15.10 -6.75 -0.85
CA GLU A 103 15.50 -6.24 0.46
C GLU A 103 16.91 -6.70 0.80
N LEU A 104 17.31 -7.93 0.48
CA LEU A 104 18.69 -8.41 0.55
C LEU A 104 19.57 -7.74 -0.51
N ALA A 105 19.06 -7.51 -1.72
CA ALA A 105 19.77 -6.79 -2.77
C ALA A 105 19.83 -5.30 -2.45
N TYR A 106 18.79 -4.73 -1.83
CA TYR A 106 18.76 -3.37 -1.33
C TYR A 106 19.73 -3.26 -0.18
N GLU A 107 19.69 -4.12 0.84
CA GLU A 107 20.62 -4.17 1.97
C GLU A 107 22.06 -4.47 1.51
N ALA A 108 22.29 -5.34 0.53
CA ALA A 108 23.60 -5.57 -0.05
C ALA A 108 24.04 -4.41 -0.95
N SER A 109 23.10 -3.74 -1.61
CA SER A 109 23.32 -2.51 -2.36
C SER A 109 23.52 -1.34 -1.43
N GLU A 110 22.96 -1.34 -0.22
CA GLU A 110 23.02 -0.32 0.82
C GLU A 110 24.29 -0.54 1.63
N ARG A 111 24.71 -1.77 1.87
CA ARG A 111 26.06 -2.09 2.35
C ARG A 111 27.14 -1.78 1.31
N ARG A 112 26.80 -1.86 0.01
CA ARG A 112 27.68 -1.43 -1.11
C ARG A 112 27.63 0.08 -1.36
N ARG A 113 26.47 0.72 -1.18
CA ARG A 113 26.20 2.14 -1.30
C ARG A 113 26.72 2.87 -0.08
N VAL A 114 26.59 2.38 1.13
CA VAL A 114 27.34 2.88 2.29
C VAL A 114 28.86 2.70 2.08
N ARG A 115 29.29 1.68 1.32
CA ARG A 115 30.68 1.56 0.82
C ARG A 115 31.00 2.46 -0.39
N SER A 116 30.02 3.03 -1.12
CA SER A 116 30.20 3.77 -2.38
C SER A 116 29.50 5.14 -2.49
N ILE A 117 28.78 5.59 -1.45
CA ILE A 117 28.11 6.89 -1.21
C ILE A 117 28.92 7.67 -0.15
N SER A 118 30.17 7.27 0.09
CA SER A 118 31.15 8.34 0.29
C SER A 118 31.22 9.08 -1.06
N VAL A 119 30.53 10.23 -1.12
CA VAL A 119 30.48 11.27 -2.17
C VAL A 119 29.14 11.37 -2.95
N SER A 120 28.46 12.51 -2.75
CA SER A 120 27.35 13.15 -3.50
C SER A 120 25.89 12.81 -3.11
N SER A 121 25.37 13.56 -2.12
CA SER A 121 23.94 13.77 -1.87
C SER A 121 23.58 15.19 -2.33
N GLU A 122 23.03 15.32 -3.54
CA GLU A 122 22.45 16.57 -4.05
C GLU A 122 21.37 16.23 -5.09
N PHE A 123 20.30 15.54 -4.69
CA PHE A 123 19.10 15.36 -5.56
C PHE A 123 17.81 15.03 -4.79
N VAL A 124 17.51 15.73 -3.69
CA VAL A 124 16.15 15.64 -3.11
C VAL A 124 15.77 17.00 -2.53
N ALA A 125 15.11 17.87 -3.31
CA ALA A 125 14.21 18.94 -2.81
C ALA A 125 13.71 19.94 -3.89
N THR A 126 13.54 19.55 -5.17
CA THR A 126 12.93 20.47 -6.16
C THR A 126 11.94 19.77 -7.09
N SER A 127 10.97 19.05 -6.52
CA SER A 127 9.72 18.75 -7.24
C SER A 127 8.58 19.54 -6.61
N GLU A 128 8.26 20.68 -7.22
CA GLU A 128 7.06 21.44 -6.91
C GLU A 128 5.84 20.56 -7.21
N GLY A 129 5.26 19.98 -6.16
CA GLY A 129 4.24 18.93 -6.26
C GLY A 129 4.35 17.85 -5.17
N ALA A 130 5.43 17.82 -4.39
CA ALA A 130 5.46 17.04 -3.16
C ALA A 130 4.76 17.85 -2.06
N SER A 131 3.60 17.37 -1.63
CA SER A 131 2.85 17.90 -0.49
C SER A 131 3.78 18.10 0.70
N SER A 132 4.02 19.36 1.09
CA SER A 132 4.74 19.71 2.32
C SER A 132 3.94 19.18 3.51
N SER A 133 4.30 17.97 3.93
CA SER A 133 3.89 17.32 5.18
C SER A 133 5.16 16.98 5.95
N GLY A 134 6.09 17.95 6.03
CA GLY A 134 7.38 17.84 6.70
C GLY A 134 7.73 19.08 7.54
N ASP A 135 6.74 19.93 7.85
CA ASP A 135 6.90 21.12 8.71
C ASP A 135 6.24 20.91 10.08
N SER A 136 6.29 19.67 10.59
CA SER A 136 5.98 19.45 12.00
C SER A 136 7.23 19.70 12.84
N GLU A 137 7.06 20.20 14.06
CA GLU A 137 8.19 20.34 15.00
C GLU A 137 8.88 18.98 15.25
N THR A 138 8.12 17.89 15.19
CA THR A 138 8.66 16.53 15.27
C THR A 138 9.53 16.17 14.08
N ASP A 139 9.21 16.60 12.86
CA ASP A 139 10.07 16.34 11.69
C ASP A 139 11.40 17.10 11.81
N LYS A 140 11.36 18.35 12.30
CA LYS A 140 12.58 19.14 12.55
C LYS A 140 13.44 18.58 13.67
N GLU A 141 12.84 17.94 14.67
CA GLU A 141 13.58 17.24 15.73
C GLU A 141 14.24 15.99 15.17
N MET A 142 13.54 15.19 14.36
CA MET A 142 14.11 14.03 13.69
C MET A 142 15.25 14.41 12.73
N ASP A 143 15.11 15.48 11.95
CA ASP A 143 16.16 15.98 11.07
C ASP A 143 17.40 16.40 11.86
N ARG A 144 17.21 17.09 13.01
CA ARG A 144 18.31 17.48 13.90
C ARG A 144 19.01 16.27 14.53
N GLU A 145 18.25 15.26 14.95
CA GLU A 145 18.80 14.01 15.48
C GLU A 145 19.63 13.29 14.40
N PHE A 146 19.09 13.21 13.18
CA PHE A 146 19.80 12.62 12.05
C PHE A 146 21.09 13.38 11.70
N GLU A 147 21.05 14.72 11.64
CA GLU A 147 22.23 15.55 11.40
C GLU A 147 23.31 15.32 12.47
N ALA A 148 22.92 15.25 13.75
CA ALA A 148 23.84 14.98 14.85
C ALA A 148 24.47 13.59 14.75
N GLU A 149 23.68 12.54 14.50
CA GLU A 149 24.18 11.18 14.31
C GLU A 149 25.10 11.08 13.08
N PHE A 150 24.75 11.77 12.00
CA PHE A 150 25.56 11.79 10.78
C PHE A 150 26.89 12.51 10.99
N GLU A 151 26.91 13.61 11.73
CA GLU A 151 28.13 14.33 12.08
C GLU A 151 29.02 13.48 12.99
N GLU A 152 28.44 12.84 14.02
CA GLU A 152 29.15 11.92 14.91
C GLU A 152 29.79 10.78 14.09
N TYR A 153 29.01 10.09 13.26
CA TYR A 153 29.51 9.03 12.38
C TYR A 153 30.63 9.51 11.45
N THR A 154 30.49 10.71 10.89
CA THR A 154 31.49 11.30 9.99
C THR A 154 32.79 11.61 10.73
N MET A 155 32.71 12.20 11.93
CA MET A 155 33.85 12.43 12.80
C MET A 155 34.55 11.12 13.16
N ASP A 156 33.77 10.09 13.49
CA ASP A 156 34.24 8.76 13.81
C ASP A 156 34.96 8.08 12.64
N ARG A 157 34.45 8.28 11.42
CA ARG A 157 35.09 7.79 10.20
C ARG A 157 36.42 8.49 9.96
N ILE A 158 36.43 9.81 10.07
CA ILE A 158 37.63 10.65 9.84
C ILE A 158 38.70 10.33 10.88
N SER A 159 38.33 10.12 12.14
CA SER A 159 39.29 9.77 13.20
C SER A 159 39.97 8.41 12.99
N LYS A 160 39.31 7.49 12.28
CA LYS A 160 39.86 6.17 11.91
C LYS A 160 40.78 6.21 10.69
N LEU A 161 40.80 7.30 9.91
CA LEU A 161 41.67 7.44 8.74
C LEU A 161 43.11 7.76 9.15
N THR A 162 44.07 7.22 8.39
CA THR A 162 45.46 7.66 8.53
C THR A 162 45.67 9.04 7.89
N LYS A 163 46.71 9.76 8.32
CA LYS A 163 47.07 11.07 7.75
C LYS A 163 47.20 11.03 6.22
N ASP A 164 47.79 9.97 5.68
CA ASP A 164 47.95 9.81 4.23
C ASP A 164 46.63 9.56 3.51
N GLN A 165 45.71 8.79 4.12
CA GLN A 165 44.37 8.58 3.57
C GLN A 165 43.56 9.89 3.56
N MET A 166 43.57 10.62 4.68
CA MET A 166 42.93 11.92 4.80
C MET A 166 43.47 12.92 3.77
N THR A 167 44.79 12.96 3.58
CA THR A 167 45.42 13.85 2.59
C THR A 167 44.97 13.52 1.16
N ARG A 168 44.88 12.22 0.81
CA ARG A 168 44.35 11.81 -0.50
C ARG A 168 42.89 12.22 -0.69
N GLU A 169 42.02 11.97 0.29
CA GLU A 169 40.61 12.38 0.21
C GLU A 169 40.44 13.90 0.05
N ILE A 170 41.28 14.69 0.71
CA ILE A 170 41.27 16.16 0.57
C ILE A 170 41.66 16.56 -0.86
N LEU A 171 42.77 16.03 -1.39
CA LEU A 171 43.23 16.35 -2.75
C LEU A 171 42.20 15.94 -3.82
N ASP A 172 41.54 14.80 -3.66
CA ASP A 172 40.49 14.35 -4.58
C ASP A 172 39.27 15.28 -4.54
N LYS A 173 38.89 15.76 -3.34
CA LYS A 173 37.81 16.75 -3.19
C LYS A 173 38.18 18.10 -3.77
N GLU A 174 39.41 18.58 -3.58
CA GLU A 174 39.91 19.83 -4.18
C GLU A 174 39.85 19.77 -5.71
N LYS A 175 40.34 18.68 -6.31
CA LYS A 175 40.27 18.47 -7.76
C LYS A 175 38.83 18.46 -8.29
N ASN A 176 37.91 17.82 -7.57
CA ASN A 176 36.49 17.81 -7.94
C ASN A 176 35.86 19.20 -7.79
N ALA A 177 36.21 19.95 -6.74
CA ALA A 177 35.74 21.32 -6.54
C ALA A 177 36.18 22.24 -7.68
N GLU A 178 37.44 22.14 -8.13
CA GLU A 178 37.95 22.86 -9.30
C GLU A 178 37.15 22.52 -10.57
N LEU A 179 36.85 21.23 -10.79
CA LEU A 179 36.07 20.78 -11.95
C LEU A 179 34.64 21.36 -11.93
N TYR A 180 33.97 21.35 -10.77
CA TYR A 180 32.63 21.94 -10.64
C TYR A 180 32.67 23.45 -10.85
N GLN A 181 33.68 24.14 -10.33
CA GLN A 181 33.85 25.58 -10.52
C GLN A 181 34.09 25.93 -11.99
N GLU A 182 34.92 25.17 -12.71
CA GLU A 182 35.15 25.35 -14.14
C GLU A 182 33.86 25.12 -14.95
N ASN A 183 33.15 24.04 -14.68
CA ASN A 183 31.87 23.73 -15.33
C ASN A 183 30.82 24.80 -15.07
N MET A 184 30.70 25.28 -13.83
CA MET A 184 29.80 26.38 -13.47
C MET A 184 30.18 27.66 -14.23
N SER A 185 31.47 28.00 -14.29
CA SER A 185 31.99 29.16 -15.04
C SER A 185 31.68 29.05 -16.53
N LYS A 186 31.87 27.87 -17.13
CA LYS A 186 31.53 27.60 -18.53
C LYS A 186 30.04 27.78 -18.79
N MET A 187 29.19 27.21 -17.93
CA MET A 187 27.74 27.33 -18.03
C MET A 187 27.27 28.78 -17.87
N MET A 188 27.85 29.52 -16.93
CA MET A 188 27.56 30.94 -16.72
C MET A 188 27.92 31.79 -17.94
N LYS A 189 29.10 31.55 -18.55
CA LYS A 189 29.53 32.24 -19.79
C LYS A 189 28.59 31.92 -20.95
N GLU A 190 28.20 30.67 -21.12
CA GLU A 190 27.26 30.28 -22.18
C GLU A 190 25.87 30.85 -21.95
N ASN A 191 25.38 30.81 -20.71
CA ASN A 191 24.10 31.44 -20.35
C ASN A 191 24.12 32.94 -20.64
N GLN A 192 25.23 33.62 -20.31
CA GLN A 192 25.41 35.04 -20.63
C GLN A 192 25.43 35.29 -22.14
N ARG A 193 26.12 34.45 -22.92
CA ARG A 193 26.16 34.51 -24.38
C ARG A 193 24.76 34.34 -24.98
N LEU A 194 24.01 33.34 -24.53
CA LEU A 194 22.64 33.06 -24.98
C LEU A 194 21.70 34.20 -24.61
N ARG A 195 21.78 34.73 -23.39
CA ARG A 195 21.00 35.90 -22.96
C ARG A 195 21.29 37.11 -23.84
N LYS A 196 22.56 37.36 -24.17
CA LYS A 196 22.93 38.44 -25.11
C LYS A 196 22.30 38.21 -26.48
N MET A 197 22.40 37.00 -27.03
CA MET A 197 21.80 36.67 -28.33
C MET A 197 20.27 36.83 -28.33
N LEU A 198 19.60 36.43 -27.25
CA LEU A 198 18.15 36.60 -27.11
C LEU A 198 17.76 38.08 -27.06
N LEU A 199 18.50 38.90 -26.29
CA LEU A 199 18.31 40.35 -26.25
C LEU A 199 18.54 41.01 -27.62
N ASP A 200 19.59 40.61 -28.34
CA ASP A 200 19.89 41.11 -29.68
C ASP A 200 18.78 40.77 -30.69
N ASN A 201 18.01 39.70 -30.43
CA ASN A 201 16.83 39.28 -31.20
C ASN A 201 15.49 39.80 -30.63
N GLY A 202 15.52 40.69 -29.63
CA GLY A 202 14.33 41.29 -29.03
C GLY A 202 13.52 40.38 -28.09
N ILE A 203 14.09 39.26 -27.64
CA ILE A 203 13.46 38.31 -26.72
C ILE A 203 13.93 38.61 -25.28
N VAL A 204 12.99 39.01 -24.41
CA VAL A 204 13.27 39.30 -23.00
C VAL A 204 13.24 37.99 -22.19
N VAL A 205 14.30 37.71 -21.43
CA VAL A 205 14.40 36.55 -20.55
C VAL A 205 14.23 37.01 -19.10
N ASP A 206 13.07 36.74 -18.51
CA ASP A 206 12.82 37.03 -17.09
C ASP A 206 13.83 36.32 -16.18
N ARG A 207 14.13 36.96 -15.05
CA ARG A 207 14.92 36.34 -13.99
C ARG A 207 14.04 35.28 -13.34
N SER A 208 14.45 34.01 -13.42
CA SER A 208 13.85 32.96 -12.60
C SER A 208 14.00 33.32 -11.12
N PRO A 209 12.99 33.07 -10.27
CA PRO A 209 13.01 33.41 -8.84
C PRO A 209 14.08 32.65 -8.04
N THR A 210 14.79 31.71 -8.65
CA THR A 210 15.85 30.90 -8.02
C THR A 210 17.15 31.67 -7.72
N SER A 211 17.27 32.93 -8.12
CA SER A 211 18.43 33.79 -7.82
C SER A 211 18.21 34.66 -6.58
N GLN A 212 17.74 34.11 -5.47
CA GLN A 212 17.89 34.80 -4.19
C GLN A 212 19.29 34.51 -3.64
N PRO A 213 20.08 35.54 -3.29
CA PRO A 213 21.34 35.33 -2.58
C PRO A 213 21.01 34.78 -1.18
N VAL A 214 21.54 33.62 -0.85
CA VAL A 214 21.62 33.15 0.54
C VAL A 214 22.55 34.13 1.26
N VAL A 215 21.97 34.92 2.16
CA VAL A 215 22.69 35.85 3.06
C VAL A 215 23.20 35.08 4.26
#